data_AF-A0A8H7P4C2-F1
#
_entry.id   AF-A0A8H7P4C2-F1
#
_cell.length_a   1.000
_cell.length_b   1.000
_cell.length_c   1.000
_cell.angle_alpha   90.00
_cell.angle_beta   90.00
_cell.angle_gamma   90.00
#
_symmetry.space_group_name_H-M   'P 1'
#
loop_
_entity.id
_entity.type
_entity.pdbx_description
1 polymer ?
#
loop_
_entity_poly.entity_id
_entity_poly.type
_entity_poly.pdbx_seq_one_letter_code
_entity_poly.pdbx_strand_id
1 'polypeptide(L)'
;MEDWSGFNLVAPHKWPVPADAIVPKFYGYYVPVKSRQTLSQRSLSPILLVEECGVPIDPRKLSIDERSQCYTHMLRLHYADFIQNSGYVRNIMVQPGPLHRPPSERSIKTPSFRIIDFGRGEVFPDWFKKMYYEHPSEVRKDDSRLQEKYRAWASKVTDQELSLRHELGISEGDA
;
A
#
# COMPACT_ATOMS: atom_id res chain seq x y z
N MET A 1 -16.37 22.75 -10.74
CA MET A 1 -15.09 22.05 -10.53
C MET A 1 -15.49 20.63 -10.21
N GLU A 2 -15.22 19.70 -11.12
CA GLU A 2 -15.55 18.29 -10.91
C GLU A 2 -14.49 17.70 -9.98
N ASP A 3 -14.83 17.55 -8.70
CA ASP A 3 -13.90 17.14 -7.64
C ASP A 3 -13.74 15.60 -7.57
N TRP A 4 -14.23 14.88 -8.57
CA TRP A 4 -14.15 13.43 -8.68
C TRP A 4 -12.99 13.06 -9.60
N SER A 5 -11.99 12.36 -9.06
CA SER A 5 -11.01 11.61 -9.87
C SER A 5 -11.63 10.40 -10.59
N GLY A 6 -12.95 10.23 -10.51
CA GLY A 6 -13.72 9.14 -11.09
C GLY A 6 -13.74 7.88 -10.22
N PHE A 7 -14.19 6.79 -10.83
CA PHE A 7 -14.19 5.45 -10.25
C PHE A 7 -13.28 4.54 -11.06
N ASN A 8 -12.66 3.57 -10.39
CA ASN A 8 -11.86 2.51 -11.01
C ASN A 8 -12.61 1.18 -10.92
N LEU A 9 -12.45 0.35 -11.96
CA LEU A 9 -12.75 -1.08 -11.91
C LEU A 9 -11.43 -1.82 -11.69
N VAL A 10 -11.31 -2.55 -10.58
CA VAL A 10 -10.05 -3.16 -10.12
C VAL A 10 -10.24 -4.67 -9.96
N ALA A 11 -9.95 -5.45 -10.99
CA ALA A 11 -10.09 -6.90 -10.92
C ALA A 11 -9.23 -7.55 -9.80
N PRO A 12 -9.68 -8.61 -9.12
CA PRO A 12 -10.93 -9.32 -9.36
C PRO A 12 -12.17 -8.64 -8.76
N HIS A 13 -12.04 -7.48 -8.11
CA HIS A 13 -13.19 -6.74 -7.60
C HIS A 13 -14.06 -6.19 -8.73
N LYS A 14 -15.37 -6.44 -8.66
CA LYS A 14 -16.34 -6.19 -9.74
C LYS A 14 -17.02 -4.83 -9.67
N TRP A 15 -16.94 -4.14 -8.54
CA TRP A 15 -17.67 -2.90 -8.30
C TRP A 15 -16.77 -1.67 -8.46
N PRO A 16 -17.33 -0.53 -8.90
CA PRO A 16 -16.59 0.71 -9.03
C PRO A 16 -16.17 1.22 -7.65
N VAL A 17 -14.88 1.51 -7.48
CA VAL A 17 -14.31 2.09 -6.26
C VAL A 17 -13.73 3.48 -6.54
N PRO A 18 -13.70 4.41 -5.57
CA PRO A 18 -13.12 5.73 -5.77
C PRO A 18 -11.68 5.69 -6.30
N ALA A 19 -11.35 6.56 -7.26
CA ALA A 19 -10.00 6.69 -7.80
C ALA A 19 -9.12 7.60 -6.91
N ASP A 20 -8.80 7.15 -5.72
CA ASP A 20 -8.04 7.91 -4.72
C ASP A 20 -6.59 7.43 -4.55
N ALA A 21 -5.83 8.14 -3.71
CA ALA A 21 -4.44 7.82 -3.42
C ALA A 21 -4.33 6.65 -2.43
N ILE A 22 -3.48 5.68 -2.77
CA ILE A 22 -3.35 4.42 -2.02
C ILE A 22 -2.39 4.55 -0.83
N VAL A 23 -1.34 5.36 -0.98
CA VAL A 23 -0.23 5.50 -0.03
C VAL A 23 -0.05 6.96 0.39
N PRO A 24 0.54 7.22 1.57
CA PRO A 24 0.77 8.58 2.06
C PRO A 24 1.57 9.42 1.07
N LYS A 25 1.26 10.72 0.98
CA LYS A 25 2.16 11.66 0.31
C LYS A 25 3.52 11.70 1.02
N PHE A 26 4.60 11.61 0.25
CA PHE A 26 5.97 11.75 0.73
C PHE A 26 6.42 13.21 0.67
N TYR A 27 6.91 13.75 1.78
CA TYR A 27 7.38 15.13 1.88
C TYR A 27 8.91 15.25 2.00
N GLY A 28 9.61 14.17 2.38
CA GLY A 28 11.06 14.17 2.40
C GLY A 28 11.67 13.11 3.32
N TYR A 29 12.95 12.84 3.08
CA TYR A 29 13.80 12.01 3.93
C TYR A 29 15.03 12.80 4.35
N TYR A 30 15.14 13.08 5.64
CA TYR A 30 16.14 13.99 6.20
C TYR A 30 17.17 13.20 6.99
N VAL A 31 18.44 13.29 6.60
CA VAL A 31 19.55 12.62 7.27
C VAL A 31 20.31 13.63 8.12
N PRO A 32 20.54 13.36 9.41
CA PRO A 32 21.30 14.25 10.28
C PRO A 32 22.71 14.49 9.76
N VAL A 33 23.14 15.75 9.73
CA VAL A 33 24.53 16.11 9.46
C VAL A 33 25.37 15.64 10.65
N LYS A 34 26.43 14.88 10.39
CA LYS A 34 27.40 14.48 11.43
C LYS A 34 28.03 15.74 12.00
N SER A 35 27.58 16.20 13.17
CA SER A 35 28.27 17.27 13.88
C SER A 35 29.62 16.74 14.40
N ARG A 36 30.66 17.57 14.37
CA ARG A 36 31.99 17.20 14.90
C ARG A 36 31.80 16.76 16.36
N GLN A 37 31.98 15.45 16.58
CA GLN A 37 32.03 14.70 17.83
C GLN A 37 31.84 15.53 19.11
N THR A 38 30.65 15.45 19.70
CA THR A 38 30.53 15.46 21.16
C THR A 38 30.06 14.07 21.58
N LEU A 39 30.82 13.45 22.48
CA LEU A 39 30.72 12.05 22.93
C LEU A 39 29.37 11.68 23.60
N SER A 40 28.40 12.60 23.65
CA SER A 40 27.05 12.42 24.20
C SER A 40 25.95 12.30 23.14
N GLN A 41 26.25 12.48 21.85
CA GLN A 41 25.26 12.34 20.77
C GLN A 41 25.02 10.86 20.47
N ARG A 42 24.04 10.27 21.17
CA ARG A 42 23.32 9.08 20.69
C ARG A 42 23.03 9.27 19.20
N SER A 43 23.35 8.26 18.39
CA SER A 43 23.21 8.28 16.93
C SER A 43 21.87 8.88 16.50
N LEU A 44 21.88 10.08 15.94
CA LEU A 44 20.67 10.69 15.40
C LEU A 44 20.15 9.80 14.25
N SER A 45 18.88 9.43 14.30
CA SER A 45 18.24 8.64 13.24
C SER A 45 17.73 9.55 12.12
N PRO A 46 17.70 9.07 10.87
CA PRO A 46 17.00 9.74 9.78
C PRO A 46 15.52 9.96 10.10
N ILE A 47 14.94 11.02 9.51
CA ILE A 47 13.52 11.36 9.63
C ILE A 47 12.85 11.15 8.28
N LEU A 48 11.76 10.40 8.27
CA LEU A 48 10.86 10.23 7.12
C LEU A 48 9.60 11.08 7.36
N LEU A 49 9.38 12.10 6.53
CA LEU A 49 8.21 12.97 6.63
C LEU A 49 7.17 12.57 5.58
N VAL A 50 5.97 12.21 6.05
CA VAL A 50 4.84 11.76 5.23
C VAL A 50 3.53 12.36 5.70
N GLU A 51 2.49 12.24 4.88
CA GLU A 51 1.10 12.62 5.18
C GLU A 51 0.63 12.06 6.54
N GLU A 52 -0.05 12.91 7.32
CA GLU A 52 -0.83 12.47 8.47
C GLU A 52 -2.05 11.72 7.95
N CYS A 53 -2.21 10.46 8.35
CA CYS A 53 -3.18 9.54 7.74
C CYS A 53 -4.33 9.17 8.69
N GLY A 54 -4.43 9.80 9.85
CA GLY A 54 -5.43 9.55 10.87
C GLY A 54 -5.11 8.32 11.71
N VAL A 55 -6.11 7.47 11.90
CA VAL A 55 -6.05 6.31 12.81
C VAL A 55 -6.21 5.01 12.04
N PRO A 56 -5.74 3.86 12.56
CA PRO A 56 -5.98 2.58 11.92
C PRO A 56 -7.47 2.27 11.78
N ILE A 57 -7.86 1.59 10.70
CA ILE A 57 -9.25 1.17 10.50
C ILE A 57 -9.70 0.14 11.54
N ASP A 58 -11.00 0.12 11.82
CA ASP A 58 -11.67 -1.00 12.47
C ASP A 58 -12.64 -1.61 11.46
N PRO A 59 -12.35 -2.79 10.87
CA PRO A 59 -13.18 -3.40 9.84
C PRO A 59 -14.65 -3.54 10.23
N ARG A 60 -14.94 -3.72 11.53
CA ARG A 60 -16.31 -3.88 12.05
C ARG A 60 -17.14 -2.61 11.94
N LYS A 61 -16.49 -1.44 11.80
CA LYS A 61 -17.12 -0.12 11.67
C LYS A 61 -17.24 0.32 10.21
N LEU A 62 -16.61 -0.40 9.28
CA LEU A 62 -16.63 -0.06 7.87
C LEU A 62 -17.86 -0.64 7.17
N SER A 63 -18.40 0.13 6.24
CA SER A 63 -19.38 -0.34 5.26
C SER A 63 -18.74 -1.33 4.27
N ILE A 64 -19.57 -2.03 3.49
CA ILE A 64 -19.08 -2.93 2.44
C ILE A 64 -18.27 -2.19 1.37
N ASP A 65 -18.68 -0.96 1.03
CA ASP A 65 -18.00 -0.12 0.05
C ASP A 65 -16.63 0.35 0.57
N GLU A 66 -16.54 0.71 1.85
CA GLU A 66 -15.29 1.13 2.48
C GLU A 66 -14.30 -0.04 2.63
N ARG A 67 -14.80 -1.24 2.96
CA ARG A 67 -13.99 -2.47 2.96
C ARG A 67 -13.48 -2.77 1.54
N SER A 68 -14.35 -2.65 0.55
CA SER A 68 -14.00 -2.84 -0.87
C SER A 68 -12.95 -1.83 -1.34
N GLN A 69 -13.05 -0.58 -0.91
CA GLN A 69 -12.05 0.46 -1.18
C GLN A 69 -10.69 0.10 -0.54
N CYS A 70 -10.68 -0.31 0.73
CA CYS A 70 -9.44 -0.74 1.41
C CYS A 70 -8.81 -1.98 0.75
N TYR A 71 -9.63 -2.91 0.28
CA TYR A 71 -9.18 -4.10 -0.42
C TYR A 71 -8.59 -3.76 -1.80
N THR A 72 -9.28 -2.95 -2.58
CA THR A 72 -8.81 -2.52 -3.91
C THR A 72 -7.56 -1.64 -3.85
N HIS A 73 -7.31 -0.93 -2.74
CA HIS A 73 -6.02 -0.27 -2.50
C HIS A 73 -4.86 -1.27 -2.53
N MET A 74 -5.04 -2.46 -1.93
CA MET A 74 -4.02 -3.49 -1.94
C MET A 74 -3.83 -4.10 -3.33
N LEU A 75 -4.92 -4.38 -4.04
CA LEU A 75 -4.85 -4.86 -5.42
C LEU A 75 -4.11 -3.88 -6.32
N ARG A 76 -4.34 -2.58 -6.14
CA ARG A 76 -3.65 -1.53 -6.90
C ARG A 76 -2.16 -1.43 -6.57
N LEU A 77 -1.73 -1.79 -5.36
CA LEU A 77 -0.30 -1.99 -5.06
C LEU A 77 0.27 -3.19 -5.83
N HIS A 78 -0.46 -4.30 -5.85
CA HIS A 78 -0.05 -5.50 -6.58
C HIS A 78 0.06 -5.27 -8.08
N TYR A 79 -0.85 -4.49 -8.67
CA TYR A 79 -0.77 -4.05 -10.07
C TYR A 79 0.46 -3.21 -10.40
N ALA A 80 0.99 -2.50 -9.39
CA ALA A 80 2.24 -1.75 -9.48
C ALA A 80 3.46 -2.62 -9.14
N ASP A 81 3.32 -3.95 -9.16
CA ASP A 81 4.36 -4.92 -8.82
C ASP A 81 4.95 -4.70 -7.41
N PHE A 82 4.11 -4.27 -6.48
CA PHE A 82 4.48 -3.95 -5.11
C PHE A 82 3.74 -4.84 -4.10
N ILE A 83 4.47 -5.44 -3.16
CA ILE A 83 3.94 -6.17 -2.01
C ILE A 83 4.35 -5.43 -0.74
N GLN A 84 3.42 -5.24 0.20
CA GLN A 84 3.68 -4.51 1.44
C GLN A 84 4.25 -5.43 2.54
N ASN A 85 3.95 -6.74 2.51
CA ASN A 85 4.42 -7.83 3.37
C ASN A 85 4.05 -7.71 4.88
N SER A 86 3.08 -6.87 5.21
CA SER A 86 2.50 -6.71 6.55
C SER A 86 1.07 -6.15 6.43
N GLY A 87 0.28 -6.77 5.55
CA GLY A 87 -1.07 -6.33 5.14
C GLY A 87 -2.15 -6.50 6.20
N TYR A 88 -1.84 -6.14 7.45
CA TYR A 88 -2.78 -6.14 8.57
C TYR A 88 -3.62 -4.87 8.58
N VAL A 89 -4.83 -4.94 9.12
CA VAL A 89 -5.74 -3.77 9.22
C VAL A 89 -5.14 -2.59 9.98
N ARG A 90 -4.20 -2.84 10.91
CA ARG A 90 -3.47 -1.78 11.63
C ARG A 90 -2.63 -0.87 10.70
N ASN A 91 -2.28 -1.37 9.52
CA ASN A 91 -1.46 -0.67 8.52
C ASN A 91 -2.34 -0.04 7.42
N ILE A 92 -3.66 -0.05 7.58
CA ILE A 92 -4.59 0.72 6.76
C ILE A 92 -5.16 1.82 7.66
N MET A 93 -4.90 3.06 7.29
CA MET A 93 -5.26 4.24 8.05
C MET A 93 -6.49 4.91 7.42
N VAL A 94 -7.30 5.55 8.25
CA VAL A 94 -8.45 6.36 7.84
C VAL A 94 -8.37 7.74 8.47
N GLN A 95 -8.63 8.75 7.66
CA GLN A 95 -8.76 10.15 8.08
C GLN A 95 -10.01 10.81 7.48
N PRO A 96 -10.53 11.87 8.11
CA PRO A 96 -11.57 12.71 7.53
C PRO A 96 -11.13 13.28 6.18
N GLY A 97 -12.01 13.21 5.17
CA GLY A 97 -11.79 13.81 3.86
C GLY A 97 -12.90 14.81 3.49
N PRO A 98 -12.91 15.33 2.26
CA PRO A 98 -11.93 15.07 1.21
C PRO A 98 -10.64 15.88 1.43
N LEU A 99 -9.51 15.33 1.00
CA LEU A 99 -8.19 15.88 1.36
C LEU A 99 -7.76 17.11 0.57
N HIS A 100 -8.54 17.52 -0.44
CA HIS A 100 -8.38 18.81 -1.10
C HIS A 100 -8.94 19.97 -0.27
N ARG A 101 -9.75 19.69 0.77
CA ARG A 101 -10.29 20.70 1.69
C ARG A 101 -9.39 20.90 2.92
N PRO A 102 -9.45 22.07 3.57
CA PRO A 102 -8.75 22.30 4.84
C PRO A 102 -9.32 21.39 5.95
N PRO A 103 -8.52 21.04 6.98
CA PRO A 103 -8.94 20.12 8.04
C PRO A 103 -10.28 20.45 8.71
N SER A 104 -10.61 21.74 8.87
CA SER A 104 -11.87 22.21 9.45
C SER A 104 -13.12 21.87 8.63
N GLU A 105 -12.96 21.58 7.33
CA GLU A 105 -14.04 21.23 6.40
C GLU A 105 -14.10 19.72 6.12
N ARG A 106 -13.19 18.94 6.71
CA ARG A 106 -13.14 17.49 6.50
C ARG A 106 -14.07 16.76 7.45
N SER A 107 -14.61 15.64 6.97
CA SER A 107 -15.52 14.79 7.73
C SER A 107 -15.26 13.31 7.48
N ILE A 108 -15.57 12.48 8.48
CA ILE A 108 -15.55 11.02 8.32
C ILE A 108 -16.67 10.53 7.39
N LYS A 109 -17.65 11.37 7.03
CA LYS A 109 -18.67 11.05 6.02
C LYS A 109 -18.09 10.84 4.63
N THR A 110 -16.91 11.37 4.37
CA THR A 110 -16.16 11.21 3.12
C THR A 110 -14.73 10.79 3.47
N PRO A 111 -14.54 9.56 3.98
CA PRO A 111 -13.27 9.13 4.52
C PRO A 111 -12.21 9.02 3.42
N SER A 112 -10.94 9.08 3.80
CA SER A 112 -9.81 8.80 2.92
C SER A 112 -8.90 7.77 3.57
N PHE A 113 -8.53 6.75 2.80
CA PHE A 113 -7.75 5.61 3.29
C PHE A 113 -6.32 5.63 2.77
N ARG A 114 -5.38 5.09 3.54
CA ARG A 114 -3.95 4.98 3.17
C ARG A 114 -3.36 3.68 3.70
N ILE A 115 -2.61 2.97 2.87
CA ILE A 115 -1.75 1.86 3.30
C ILE A 115 -0.41 2.45 3.76
N ILE A 116 0.02 2.09 4.97
CA ILE A 116 1.27 2.58 5.59
C ILE A 116 2.25 1.43 5.89
N ASP A 117 3.39 1.81 6.49
CA ASP A 117 4.40 0.89 7.02
C ASP A 117 5.05 -0.01 5.95
N PHE A 118 5.74 0.61 5.00
CA PHE A 118 6.46 -0.10 3.93
C PHE A 118 7.82 -0.65 4.36
N GLY A 119 8.11 -0.78 5.66
CA GLY A 119 9.41 -1.25 6.17
C GLY A 119 9.77 -2.68 5.76
N ARG A 120 8.80 -3.47 5.31
CA ARG A 120 8.98 -4.84 4.77
C ARG A 120 8.57 -4.95 3.28
N GLY A 121 8.27 -3.82 2.65
CA GLY A 121 7.80 -3.78 1.29
C GLY A 121 8.83 -4.36 0.31
N GLU A 122 8.33 -5.04 -0.72
CA GLU A 122 9.13 -5.60 -1.81
C GLU A 122 8.53 -5.14 -3.14
N VAL A 123 9.39 -4.78 -4.10
CA VAL A 123 9.00 -4.59 -5.50
C VAL A 123 9.52 -5.76 -6.32
N PHE A 124 8.75 -6.20 -7.31
CA PHE A 124 9.07 -7.40 -8.09
C PHE A 124 10.50 -7.39 -8.67
N PRO A 125 10.99 -6.32 -9.33
CA PRO A 125 12.31 -6.35 -9.94
C PRO A 125 13.45 -6.53 -8.92
N ASP A 126 13.36 -5.84 -7.78
CA ASP A 126 14.38 -5.93 -6.72
C ASP A 126 14.34 -7.28 -6.01
N TRP A 127 13.13 -7.78 -5.73
CA TRP A 127 12.95 -9.12 -5.18
C TRP A 127 13.49 -10.20 -6.12
N PHE A 128 13.16 -10.13 -7.40
CA PHE A 128 13.59 -11.09 -8.41
C PHE A 128 15.12 -11.10 -8.53
N LYS A 129 15.74 -9.91 -8.58
CA LYS A 129 17.19 -9.76 -8.59
C LYS A 129 17.86 -10.32 -7.35
N LYS A 130 17.27 -10.11 -6.18
CA LYS A 130 17.79 -10.66 -4.91
C LYS A 130 17.73 -12.18 -4.87
N MET A 131 16.66 -12.79 -5.40
CA MET A 131 16.44 -14.23 -5.31
C MET A 131 17.19 -15.02 -6.39
N TYR A 132 17.31 -14.46 -7.60
CA TYR A 132 17.84 -15.16 -8.77
C TYR A 132 19.14 -14.55 -9.31
N TYR A 133 19.63 -13.45 -8.74
CA TYR A 133 20.83 -12.73 -9.19
C TYR A 133 20.79 -12.23 -10.63
N GLU A 134 19.58 -12.04 -11.18
CA GLU A 134 19.30 -11.63 -12.56
C GLU A 134 18.23 -10.52 -12.54
N HIS A 135 18.23 -9.58 -13.49
CA HIS A 135 17.09 -8.66 -13.62
C HIS A 135 15.98 -9.31 -14.45
N PRO A 136 14.67 -9.16 -14.13
CA PRO A 136 13.59 -9.81 -14.88
C PRO A 136 13.56 -9.44 -16.37
N SER A 137 14.08 -8.26 -16.76
CA SER A 137 14.20 -7.86 -18.17
C SER A 137 15.33 -8.56 -18.93
N GLU A 138 16.29 -9.17 -18.24
CA GLU A 138 17.45 -9.85 -18.82
C GLU A 138 17.17 -11.34 -19.07
N VAL A 139 16.09 -11.88 -18.49
CA VAL A 139 15.76 -13.30 -18.62
C VAL A 139 15.11 -13.56 -19.98
N ARG A 140 15.59 -14.60 -20.67
CA ARG A 140 15.04 -15.01 -21.96
C ARG A 140 13.62 -15.56 -21.74
N LYS A 141 12.67 -15.12 -22.58
CA LYS A 141 11.24 -15.47 -22.44
C LYS A 141 10.95 -16.97 -22.60
N ASP A 142 11.85 -17.71 -23.25
CA ASP A 142 11.79 -19.16 -23.48
C ASP A 142 12.42 -19.98 -22.34
N ASP A 143 12.96 -19.32 -21.31
CA ASP A 143 13.45 -20.02 -20.13
C ASP A 143 12.27 -20.70 -19.41
N SER A 144 12.23 -22.02 -19.45
CA SER A 144 11.17 -22.83 -18.82
C SER A 144 11.11 -22.63 -17.30
N ARG A 145 12.21 -22.20 -16.67
CA ARG A 145 12.26 -21.85 -15.24
C ARG A 145 11.67 -20.48 -14.96
N LEU A 146 11.51 -19.61 -15.97
CA LEU A 146 10.93 -18.28 -15.80
C LEU A 146 9.53 -18.36 -15.19
N GLN A 147 8.71 -19.30 -15.68
CA GLN A 147 7.36 -19.51 -15.15
C GLN A 147 7.38 -19.86 -13.66
N GLU A 148 8.33 -20.68 -13.22
CA GLU A 148 8.50 -21.01 -11.80
C GLU A 148 8.95 -19.79 -10.98
N LYS A 149 9.90 -19.00 -11.50
CA LYS A 149 10.38 -17.77 -10.86
C LYS A 149 9.24 -16.76 -10.63
N TYR A 150 8.37 -16.57 -11.63
CA TYR A 150 7.19 -15.69 -11.54
C TYR A 150 6.09 -16.27 -10.64
N ARG A 151 5.90 -17.60 -10.61
CA ARG A 151 4.95 -18.25 -9.70
C ARG A 151 5.27 -17.99 -8.23
N ALA A 152 6.55 -17.95 -7.86
CA ALA A 152 6.94 -17.63 -6.48
C ALA A 152 6.51 -16.21 -6.06
N TRP A 153 6.63 -15.23 -6.95
CA TRP A 153 6.09 -13.89 -6.71
C TRP A 153 4.56 -13.89 -6.63
N ALA A 154 3.90 -14.53 -7.61
CA ALA A 154 2.44 -14.63 -7.65
C ALA A 154 1.86 -15.31 -6.38
N SER A 155 2.57 -16.28 -5.80
CA SER A 155 2.21 -16.87 -4.53
C SER A 155 2.23 -15.83 -3.41
N LYS A 156 3.29 -15.02 -3.29
CA LYS A 156 3.36 -13.95 -2.27
C LYS A 156 2.25 -12.91 -2.44
N VAL A 157 1.92 -12.55 -3.67
CA VAL A 157 0.80 -11.65 -3.98
C VAL A 157 -0.51 -12.25 -3.48
N THR A 158 -0.79 -13.50 -3.87
CA THR A 158 -1.99 -14.25 -3.47
C THR A 158 -2.09 -14.39 -1.94
N ASP A 159 -0.99 -14.73 -1.27
CA ASP A 159 -0.97 -14.91 0.19
C ASP A 159 -1.30 -13.61 0.93
N GLN A 160 -0.75 -12.48 0.48
CA GLN A 160 -1.08 -11.17 1.06
C GLN A 160 -2.54 -10.79 0.80
N GLU A 161 -3.05 -11.05 -0.40
CA GLU A 161 -4.45 -10.80 -0.77
C GLU A 161 -5.41 -11.60 0.12
N LEU A 162 -5.19 -12.90 0.27
CA LEU A 162 -6.00 -13.80 1.10
C LEU A 162 -5.97 -13.36 2.57
N SER A 163 -4.79 -13.05 3.11
CA SER A 163 -4.66 -12.55 4.47
C SER A 163 -5.45 -11.25 4.67
N LEU A 164 -5.39 -10.31 3.73
CA LEU A 164 -6.10 -9.04 3.85
C LEU A 164 -7.62 -9.22 3.73
N ARG A 165 -8.10 -10.04 2.78
CA ARG A 165 -9.53 -10.35 2.65
C ARG A 165 -10.10 -10.90 3.95
N HIS A 166 -9.37 -11.80 4.59
CA HIS A 166 -9.74 -12.34 5.90
C HIS A 166 -9.80 -11.25 6.98
N GLU A 167 -8.77 -10.40 7.07
CA GLU A 167 -8.72 -9.29 8.03
C GLU A 167 -9.83 -8.24 7.82
N LEU A 168 -10.21 -7.96 6.56
CA LEU A 168 -11.31 -7.04 6.22
C LEU A 168 -12.70 -7.69 6.32
N GLY A 169 -12.77 -9.02 6.45
CA GLY A 169 -14.03 -9.77 6.45
C GLY A 169 -14.78 -9.67 5.12
N ILE A 170 -14.05 -9.78 3.99
CA ILE A 170 -14.59 -9.79 2.63
C ILE A 170 -14.71 -11.25 2.17
N SER A 171 -15.90 -11.66 1.73
CA SER A 171 -16.13 -13.00 1.17
C SER A 171 -15.82 -13.06 -0.33
N GLU A 172 -15.65 -14.26 -0.90
CA GLU A 172 -15.41 -14.42 -2.35
C GLU A 172 -16.56 -13.87 -3.23
N GLY A 173 -17.78 -13.73 -2.69
CA GLY A 173 -18.93 -13.17 -3.39
C GLY A 173 -18.97 -11.64 -3.42
N ASP A 174 -18.23 -10.99 -2.52
CA ASP A 174 -18.15 -9.53 -2.40
C ASP A 174 -17.01 -8.93 -3.25
N ALA A 175 -16.13 -9.79 -3.78
CA ALA A 175 -15.10 -9.48 -4.77
C ALA A 175 -15.70 -9.46 -6.18
#